data_AF-Q0HZD1-F1
#
_entry.id   AF-Q0HZD1-F1
#
_cell.length_a   1.000
_cell.length_b   1.000
_cell.length_c   1.000
_cell.angle_alpha   90.00
_cell.angle_beta   90.00
_cell.angle_gamma   90.00
#
_symmetry.space_group_name_H-M   'P 1'
#
loop_
_entity.id
_entity.type
_entity.pdbx_description
1 polymer ?
#
loop_
_entity_poly.entity_id
_entity_poly.type
_entity_poly.pdbx_seq_one_letter_code
_entity_poly.pdbx_strand_id
1 'polypeptide(L)'
;MQTYFIFAAIVTVIVGVVHSMLGEILIFKKLRKRGIVPTESAPPLQARNVKILWATWHLASAFGFGIAGILLSLSNSKLSPDPIVIYPLLFAFIVGSLLVLFATRGKHPGWVGLLVVAVLIYLGGVA
;
A
#
# COMPACT_ATOMS: atom_id res chain seq x y z
N MET A 1 15.46 12.69 15.20
CA MET A 1 14.34 12.03 14.50
C MET A 1 14.68 12.01 13.03
N GLN A 2 14.49 10.89 12.36
CA GLN A 2 14.78 10.77 10.93
C GLN A 2 13.57 11.21 10.12
N THR A 3 13.63 12.43 9.58
CA THR A 3 12.51 13.09 8.89
C THR A 3 12.03 12.30 7.67
N TYR A 4 12.93 11.63 6.96
CA TYR A 4 12.58 10.80 5.79
C TYR A 4 11.62 9.66 6.14
N PHE A 5 11.80 8.98 7.29
CA PHE A 5 10.89 7.92 7.71
C PHE A 5 9.52 8.45 8.15
N ILE A 6 9.45 9.66 8.70
CA ILE A 6 8.17 10.32 8.99
C ILE A 6 7.40 10.56 7.70
N PHE A 7 8.04 11.15 6.69
CA PHE A 7 7.41 11.37 5.39
C PHE A 7 7.05 10.05 4.70
N ALA A 8 7.92 9.04 4.76
CA ALA A 8 7.63 7.72 4.22
C ALA A 8 6.37 7.11 4.88
N ALA A 9 6.24 7.22 6.21
CA ALA A 9 5.06 6.74 6.92
C ALA A 9 3.80 7.50 6.52
N ILE A 10 3.84 8.84 6.45
CA ILE A 10 2.70 9.68 6.05
C ILE A 10 2.24 9.29 4.65
N VAL A 11 3.16 9.21 3.67
CA VAL A 11 2.83 8.83 2.30
C VAL A 11 2.26 7.41 2.25
N THR A 12 2.82 6.47 3.02
CA THR A 12 2.30 5.10 3.11
C THR A 12 0.86 5.06 3.63
N VAL A 13 0.54 5.85 4.67
CA VAL A 13 -0.83 5.97 5.19
C VAL A 13 -1.76 6.56 4.13
N ILE A 14 -1.35 7.64 3.46
CA ILE A 14 -2.16 8.26 2.40
C ILE A 14 -2.43 7.25 1.29
N VAL A 15 -1.42 6.53 0.83
CA VAL A 15 -1.58 5.48 -0.21
C VAL A 15 -2.55 4.39 0.26
N GLY A 16 -2.42 3.91 1.50
CA GLY A 16 -3.33 2.89 2.06
C GLY A 16 -4.78 3.38 2.16
N VAL A 17 -4.99 4.61 2.64
CA VAL A 17 -6.33 5.23 2.73
C VAL A 17 -6.93 5.41 1.35
N VAL A 18 -6.20 6.02 0.42
CA VAL A 18 -6.66 6.26 -0.96
C VAL A 18 -6.95 4.94 -1.67
N HIS A 19 -6.08 3.94 -1.52
CA HIS A 19 -6.29 2.61 -2.08
C HIS A 19 -7.61 2.03 -1.57
N SER A 20 -7.77 1.86 -0.25
CA SER A 20 -9.00 1.30 0.34
C SER A 20 -10.26 2.09 -0.01
N MET A 21 -10.25 3.42 0.13
CA MET A 21 -11.42 4.25 -0.11
C MET A 21 -11.82 4.27 -1.58
N LEU A 22 -10.88 4.44 -2.51
CA LEU A 22 -11.22 4.51 -3.93
C LEU A 22 -11.70 3.17 -4.46
N GLY A 23 -11.08 2.04 -4.07
CA GLY A 23 -11.59 0.73 -4.50
C GLY A 23 -13.00 0.47 -4.00
N GLU A 24 -13.26 0.82 -2.74
CA GLU A 24 -14.58 0.73 -2.12
C GLU A 24 -15.61 1.58 -2.87
N ILE A 25 -15.32 2.85 -3.14
CA ILE A 25 -16.24 3.78 -3.82
C ILE A 25 -16.45 3.41 -5.29
N LEU A 26 -15.38 3.10 -6.02
CA LEU A 26 -15.41 2.96 -7.48
C LEU A 26 -15.88 1.57 -7.93
N ILE A 27 -15.56 0.53 -7.16
CA ILE A 27 -15.76 -0.88 -7.55
C ILE A 27 -16.76 -1.54 -6.60
N PHE A 28 -16.42 -1.71 -5.33
CA PHE A 28 -17.09 -2.69 -4.48
C PHE A 28 -18.45 -2.24 -3.95
N LYS A 29 -18.65 -0.93 -3.74
CA LYS A 29 -19.96 -0.36 -3.37
C LYS A 29 -21.03 -0.72 -4.40
N LYS A 30 -20.69 -0.79 -5.69
CA LYS A 30 -21.61 -1.15 -6.78
C LYS A 30 -21.94 -2.65 -6.83
N LEU A 31 -21.11 -3.49 -6.21
CA LEU A 31 -21.26 -4.95 -6.15
C LEU A 31 -21.83 -5.43 -4.81
N ARG A 32 -22.31 -4.49 -3.99
CA ARG A 32 -22.86 -4.75 -2.66
C ARG A 32 -24.37 -4.57 -2.68
N LYS A 33 -25.08 -5.61 -2.22
CA LYS A 33 -26.54 -5.56 -2.04
C LYS A 33 -26.94 -5.33 -0.59
N ARG A 34 -26.22 -5.92 0.38
CA ARG A 34 -26.43 -5.77 1.83
C ARG A 34 -25.10 -5.96 2.58
N GLY A 35 -25.01 -5.43 3.80
CA GLY A 35 -23.82 -5.58 4.66
C GLY A 35 -22.60 -4.78 4.19
N ILE A 36 -21.40 -5.21 4.58
CA ILE A 36 -20.13 -4.54 4.23
C ILE A 36 -19.39 -5.28 3.11
N VAL A 37 -19.51 -6.61 3.02
CA VAL A 37 -18.81 -7.39 1.99
C VAL A 37 -19.64 -7.41 0.69
N PRO A 38 -19.03 -7.20 -0.49
CA PRO A 38 -19.74 -7.34 -1.76
C PRO A 38 -20.24 -8.79 -1.97
N THR A 39 -21.47 -8.91 -2.46
CA THR A 39 -22.15 -10.21 -2.63
C THR A 39 -22.53 -10.51 -4.06
N GLU A 40 -22.56 -9.50 -4.92
CA GLU A 40 -22.92 -9.65 -6.33
C GLU A 40 -21.73 -10.16 -7.15
N SER A 41 -22.04 -10.91 -8.21
CA SER A 41 -21.08 -11.29 -9.24
C SER A 41 -20.81 -10.12 -10.19
N ALA A 42 -19.65 -10.14 -10.84
CA ALA A 42 -19.28 -9.21 -11.89
C ALA A 42 -18.76 -10.03 -13.07
N PRO A 43 -19.64 -10.55 -13.96
CA PRO A 43 -19.27 -11.48 -15.01
C PRO A 43 -18.04 -11.00 -15.79
N PRO A 44 -17.02 -11.86 -15.99
CA PRO A 44 -17.00 -13.31 -15.77
C PRO A 44 -16.72 -13.75 -14.31
N LEU A 45 -16.50 -12.83 -13.38
CA LEU A 45 -16.16 -13.14 -11.98
C LEU A 45 -17.38 -13.58 -11.18
N GLN A 46 -17.24 -14.69 -10.46
CA GLN A 46 -18.25 -15.14 -9.50
C GLN A 46 -18.16 -14.32 -8.20
N ALA A 47 -19.24 -14.33 -7.41
CA ALA A 47 -19.30 -13.61 -6.14
C ALA A 47 -18.13 -13.97 -5.18
N ARG A 48 -17.66 -15.22 -5.18
CA ARG A 48 -16.49 -15.63 -4.40
C ARG A 48 -15.22 -14.89 -4.84
N ASN A 49 -14.99 -14.74 -6.15
CA ASN A 49 -13.81 -14.02 -6.65
C ASN A 49 -13.87 -12.54 -6.25
N VAL A 50 -15.05 -11.92 -6.35
CA VAL A 50 -15.27 -10.53 -5.92
C VAL A 50 -14.98 -10.35 -4.43
N LYS A 51 -15.40 -11.30 -3.57
CA LYS A 51 -15.08 -11.27 -2.13
C LYS A 51 -13.58 -11.38 -1.86
N ILE A 52 -12.87 -12.23 -2.60
CA ILE A 52 -11.41 -12.36 -2.48
C ILE A 52 -10.74 -11.04 -2.88
N LEU A 53 -11.15 -10.45 -4.02
CA LEU A 53 -10.63 -9.16 -4.48
C LEU A 53 -10.87 -8.05 -3.47
N TRP A 54 -12.07 -7.98 -2.89
CA TRP A 54 -12.40 -7.01 -1.84
C TRP A 54 -11.52 -7.20 -0.59
N ALA A 55 -11.36 -8.45 -0.15
CA ALA A 55 -10.54 -8.76 1.02
C ALA A 55 -9.06 -8.42 0.79
N THR A 56 -8.49 -8.81 -0.36
CA THR A 56 -7.07 -8.52 -0.66
C THR A 56 -6.81 -7.03 -0.85
N TRP A 57 -7.78 -6.28 -1.36
CA TRP A 57 -7.72 -4.83 -1.50
C TRP A 57 -7.55 -4.12 -0.15
N HIS A 58 -8.38 -4.47 0.84
CA HIS A 58 -8.27 -3.90 2.19
C HIS A 58 -7.08 -4.48 2.97
N LEU A 59 -6.76 -5.76 2.77
CA LEU A 59 -5.61 -6.41 3.40
C LEU A 59 -4.29 -5.71 3.03
N ALA A 60 -4.11 -5.34 1.76
CA ALA A 60 -2.94 -4.57 1.32
C ALA A 60 -2.82 -3.23 2.05
N SER A 61 -3.94 -2.55 2.29
CA SER A 61 -3.96 -1.28 3.04
C SER A 61 -3.62 -1.49 4.52
N ALA A 62 -4.14 -2.57 5.12
CA ALA A 62 -3.85 -2.93 6.51
C ALA A 62 -2.35 -3.23 6.71
N PHE A 63 -1.74 -3.99 5.80
CA PHE A 63 -0.28 -4.20 5.80
C PHE A 63 0.49 -2.90 5.57
N GLY A 64 0.00 -2.02 4.69
CA GLY A 64 0.54 -0.67 4.51
C GLY A 64 0.55 0.14 5.81
N PHE A 65 -0.54 0.11 6.59
CA PHE A 65 -0.60 0.80 7.89
C PHE A 65 0.36 0.18 8.91
N GLY A 66 0.49 -1.15 8.94
CA GLY A 66 1.49 -1.83 9.77
C GLY A 66 2.91 -1.38 9.42
N ILE A 67 3.24 -1.31 8.13
CA ILE A 67 4.53 -0.81 7.64
C ILE A 67 4.73 0.68 7.98
N ALA A 68 3.70 1.52 7.88
CA ALA A 68 3.79 2.91 8.32
C ALA A 68 4.13 3.02 9.82
N GLY A 69 3.57 2.13 10.66
CA GLY A 69 3.96 2.03 12.07
C GLY A 69 5.43 1.66 12.28
N ILE A 70 5.95 0.73 11.48
CA ILE A 70 7.38 0.37 11.49
C ILE A 70 8.24 1.60 11.10
N LEU A 71 7.87 2.32 10.05
CA LEU A 71 8.56 3.52 9.61
C LEU A 71 8.54 4.63 10.67
N LEU A 72 7.42 4.86 11.35
CA LEU A 72 7.35 5.79 12.48
C LEU A 72 8.24 5.36 13.64
N SER A 73 8.31 4.07 13.95
CA SER A 73 9.23 3.54 14.97
C SER A 73 10.69 3.82 14.62
N LEU A 74 11.09 3.54 13.37
CA LEU A 74 12.43 3.83 12.86
C LEU A 74 12.76 5.33 12.90
N SER A 75 11.77 6.21 12.73
CA SER A 75 11.96 7.66 12.79
C SER A 75 12.43 8.17 14.16
N ASN A 76 12.13 7.44 15.23
CA ASN A 76 12.51 7.79 16.60
C ASN A 76 13.88 7.26 17.02
N SER A 77 14.45 6.32 16.26
CA SER A 77 15.80 5.80 16.52
C SER A 77 16.86 6.88 16.29
N LYS A 78 17.84 6.95 17.20
CA LYS A 78 19.07 7.75 17.01
C LYS A 78 20.19 6.95 16.35
N LEU A 79 20.05 5.62 16.32
CA LEU A 79 20.99 4.71 15.67
C LEU A 79 20.60 4.52 14.22
N SER A 80 21.61 4.25 13.38
CA SER A 80 21.41 3.81 12.01
C SER A 80 20.52 2.56 12.00
N PRO A 81 19.47 2.53 11.17
CA PRO A 81 18.56 1.40 11.11
C PRO A 81 19.25 0.16 10.54
N ASP A 82 18.92 -1.01 11.10
CA ASP A 82 19.51 -2.27 10.67
C ASP A 82 19.11 -2.60 9.22
N PRO A 83 20.07 -2.93 8.33
CA PRO A 83 19.80 -3.37 6.96
C PRO A 83 18.77 -4.51 6.85
N ILE A 84 18.68 -5.38 7.85
CA ILE A 84 17.70 -6.49 7.88
C ILE A 84 16.24 -5.98 7.90
N VAL A 85 16.02 -4.74 8.37
CA VAL A 85 14.70 -4.09 8.35
C VAL A 85 14.53 -3.25 7.10
N ILE A 86 15.58 -2.51 6.70
CA ILE A 86 15.49 -1.55 5.59
C ILE A 86 15.33 -2.23 4.22
N TYR A 87 16.11 -3.28 3.94
CA TYR A 87 16.07 -3.90 2.60
C TYR A 87 14.75 -4.60 2.27
N PRO A 88 14.10 -5.35 3.18
CA PRO A 88 12.77 -5.90 2.91
C PRO A 88 11.71 -4.82 2.64
N LEU A 89 11.76 -3.70 3.37
CA LEU A 89 10.85 -2.58 3.14
C LEU A 89 11.07 -1.95 1.76
N LEU A 90 12.33 -1.68 1.40
CA LEU A 90 12.68 -1.20 0.06
C LEU A 90 12.19 -2.16 -1.04
N PHE A 91 12.49 -3.44 -0.89
CA PHE A 91 12.08 -4.46 -1.84
C PHE A 91 10.57 -4.48 -2.05
N ALA A 92 9.79 -4.46 -0.96
CA ALA A 92 8.34 -4.48 -1.02
C ALA A 92 7.77 -3.29 -1.83
N PHE A 93 8.25 -2.06 -1.56
CA PHE A 93 7.76 -0.86 -2.25
C PHE A 93 8.25 -0.75 -3.69
N ILE A 94 9.50 -1.13 -3.99
CA ILE A 94 10.04 -1.14 -5.36
C ILE A 94 9.28 -2.16 -6.21
N VAL A 95 9.17 -3.40 -5.75
CA VAL A 95 8.47 -4.46 -6.49
C VAL A 95 7.00 -4.11 -6.64
N GLY A 96 6.35 -3.60 -5.58
CA GLY A 96 4.96 -3.14 -5.66
C GLY A 96 4.77 -2.01 -6.68
N SER A 97 5.67 -1.02 -6.69
CA SER A 97 5.66 0.07 -7.66
C SER A 97 5.81 -0.45 -9.09
N LEU A 98 6.82 -1.28 -9.35
CA LEU A 98 7.07 -1.86 -10.67
C LEU A 98 5.90 -2.72 -11.15
N LEU A 99 5.31 -3.51 -10.26
CA LEU A 99 4.14 -4.33 -10.57
C LEU A 99 2.96 -3.47 -11.01
N VAL A 100 2.62 -2.41 -10.25
CA VAL A 100 1.51 -1.51 -10.60
C VAL A 100 1.80 -0.75 -11.90
N LEU A 101 3.03 -0.26 -12.07
CA LEU A 101 3.48 0.41 -13.28
C LEU A 101 3.30 -0.49 -14.51
N PHE A 102 3.83 -1.71 -14.45
CA PHE A 102 3.78 -2.67 -15.54
C PHE A 102 2.34 -3.14 -15.83
N ALA A 103 1.62 -3.62 -14.81
CA ALA A 103 0.28 -4.19 -14.97
C ALA A 103 -0.75 -3.17 -15.47
N THR A 104 -0.57 -1.89 -15.15
CA THR A 104 -1.49 -0.81 -15.56
C THR A 104 -0.96 0.04 -16.71
N ARG A 105 0.20 -0.31 -17.28
CA ARG A 105 0.91 0.47 -18.32
C ARG A 105 1.06 1.95 -17.91
N GLY A 106 1.37 2.19 -16.64
CA GLY A 106 1.57 3.52 -16.04
C GLY A 106 0.30 4.35 -15.83
N LYS A 107 -0.88 3.84 -16.18
CA LYS A 107 -2.14 4.61 -16.08
C LYS A 107 -2.68 4.72 -14.66
N HIS A 108 -2.25 3.85 -13.75
CA HIS A 108 -2.69 3.89 -12.36
C HIS A 108 -1.68 4.65 -11.49
N PRO A 109 -2.04 5.80 -10.89
CA PRO A 109 -1.09 6.67 -10.19
C PRO A 109 -0.44 6.04 -8.95
N GLY A 110 -0.99 4.93 -8.44
CA GLY A 110 -0.45 4.21 -7.29
C GLY A 110 1.03 3.80 -7.39
N TRP A 111 1.57 3.57 -8.60
CA TRP A 111 3.00 3.26 -8.74
C TRP A 111 3.89 4.43 -8.26
N VAL A 112 3.46 5.68 -8.49
CA VAL A 112 4.19 6.87 -8.05
C VAL A 112 4.24 6.91 -6.53
N GLY A 113 3.11 6.70 -5.86
CA GLY A 113 3.03 6.70 -4.40
C GLY A 113 3.96 5.66 -3.77
N LEU A 114 3.95 4.43 -4.30
CA LEU A 114 4.84 3.36 -3.82
C LEU A 114 6.32 3.67 -4.08
N LEU A 115 6.65 4.24 -5.24
CA LEU A 115 8.02 4.64 -5.56
C LEU A 115 8.53 5.75 -4.65
N VAL A 116 7.69 6.76 -4.37
CA VAL A 116 8.04 7.86 -3.45
C VAL A 116 8.37 7.31 -2.06
N VAL A 117 7.58 6.35 -1.56
CA VAL A 117 7.89 5.68 -0.28
C VAL A 117 9.24 4.96 -0.34
N ALA A 118 9.51 4.20 -1.41
CA ALA A 118 10.80 3.52 -1.58
C ALA A 118 11.99 4.50 -1.57
N VAL A 119 11.88 5.62 -2.28
CA VAL A 119 12.93 6.66 -2.30
C VAL A 119 13.15 7.24 -0.91
N LEU A 120 12.09 7.55 -0.17
CA LEU A 120 12.20 8.08 1.19
C LEU A 120 12.84 7.06 2.16
N ILE A 121 12.52 5.77 2.02
CA ILE A 121 13.16 4.71 2.82
C ILE A 121 14.66 4.62 2.50
N TYR A 122 15.03 4.69 1.22
CA TYR A 122 16.42 4.67 0.79
C TYR A 122 17.22 5.84 1.37
N LEU A 123 16.66 7.05 1.28
CA LEU A 123 17.27 8.28 1.84
C LEU A 123 17.36 8.27 3.37
N GLY A 124 16.45 7.57 4.05
CA GLY A 124 16.45 7.50 5.52
C GLY A 124 17.33 6.38 6.11
N GLY A 125 17.58 5.31 5.34
CA GLY A 125 18.21 4.10 5.86
C GLY A 125 19.49 3.64 5.17
N VAL A 126 19.82 4.19 4.00
CA VAL A 126 20.99 3.77 3.21
C VAL A 126 21.88 4.96 2.83
N ALA A 127 21.30 6.11 2.48
CA ALA A 127 22.02 7.35 2.21
C ALA A 127 22.52 8.01 3.51
#